data_AF-D4CAT6-F1
#
_entry.id   AF-D4CAT6-F1
#
_cell.length_a   1.000
_cell.length_b   1.000
_cell.length_c   1.000
_cell.angle_alpha   90.00
_cell.angle_beta   90.00
_cell.angle_gamma   90.00
#
_symmetry.space_group_name_H-M   'P 1'
#
loop_
_entity.id
_entity.type
_entity.pdbx_description
1 polymer ?
#
loop_
_entity_poly.entity_id
_entity_poly.type
_entity_poly.pdbx_seq_one_letter_code
_entity_poly.pdbx_strand_id
1 'polypeptide(L)'
;MGFGFYLVIREGIKKGADLRPASASYLFQLLLNLLWPIVFFRLGLRFGGTVLAVLLAAAVLQMIREFGSISQRAALLQLPYLLWCLFASYLSAGTAVLNLGWI
;
A
#
# COMPACT_ATOMS: atom_id res chain seq x y z
N MET A 1 -5.77 -3.74 -8.50
CA MET A 1 -5.69 -2.27 -8.34
C MET A 1 -6.59 -1.53 -9.33
N GLY A 2 -6.35 -1.57 -10.65
CA GLY A 2 -7.16 -0.81 -11.64
C GLY A 2 -8.67 -1.12 -11.65
N PHE A 3 -9.05 -2.39 -11.52
CA PHE A 3 -10.47 -2.79 -11.49
C PHE A 3 -11.21 -2.31 -10.22
N GLY A 4 -10.50 -2.22 -9.09
CA GLY A 4 -11.04 -1.69 -7.83
C GLY A 4 -11.23 -0.17 -7.88
N PHE A 5 -10.32 0.56 -8.52
CA PHE A 5 -10.45 2.01 -8.74
C PHE A 5 -11.63 2.34 -9.65
N TYR A 6 -11.84 1.56 -10.72
CA TYR A 6 -13.01 1.69 -11.59
C TYR A 6 -14.33 1.49 -10.83
N LEU A 7 -14.39 0.50 -9.95
CA LEU A 7 -15.56 0.26 -9.08
C LEU A 7 -15.80 1.41 -8.10
N VAL A 8 -14.76 1.99 -7.50
CA VAL A 8 -14.91 3.15 -6.59
C VAL A 8 -15.40 4.38 -7.33
N ILE A 9 -14.88 4.68 -8.52
CA ILE A 9 -15.39 5.79 -9.33
C ILE A 9 -16.86 5.57 -9.66
N ARG A 10 -17.23 4.36 -10.09
CA ARG A 10 -18.61 4.04 -10.48
C ARG A 10 -19.60 4.13 -9.30
N GLU A 11 -19.23 3.58 -8.15
CA GLU A 11 -20.07 3.58 -6.94
C GLU A 11 -20.07 4.97 -6.26
N GLY A 12 -18.94 5.67 -6.26
CA GLY A 12 -18.81 7.02 -5.71
C GLY A 12 -19.59 8.08 -6.50
N ILE A 13 -19.58 8.00 -7.84
CA ILE A 13 -20.43 8.86 -8.69
C ILE A 13 -21.92 8.58 -8.42
N LYS A 14 -22.32 7.32 -8.24
CA LYS A 14 -23.71 6.95 -7.90
C LYS A 14 -24.17 7.48 -6.54
N LYS A 15 -23.27 7.51 -5.54
CA LYS A 15 -23.55 8.02 -4.19
C LYS A 15 -23.32 9.52 -4.03
N GLY A 16 -22.74 10.21 -5.02
CA GLY A 16 -22.31 11.61 -4.88
C GLY A 16 -21.18 11.81 -3.86
N ALA A 17 -20.38 10.77 -3.61
CA ALA A 17 -19.29 10.82 -2.63
C ALA A 17 -18.04 11.51 -3.20
N ASP A 18 -17.28 12.21 -2.35
CA ASP A 18 -16.02 12.82 -2.77
C ASP A 18 -14.94 11.75 -3.01
N LEU A 19 -14.46 11.70 -4.26
CA LEU A 19 -13.47 10.72 -4.74
C LEU A 19 -12.03 11.22 -4.60
N ARG A 20 -11.82 12.50 -4.30
CA ARG A 20 -10.49 13.13 -4.15
C ARG A 20 -9.60 12.44 -3.09
N PRO A 21 -10.08 12.11 -1.88
CA PRO A 21 -9.23 11.43 -0.90
C PRO A 21 -8.84 10.02 -1.36
N ALA A 22 -9.82 9.27 -1.89
CA ALA A 22 -9.61 7.93 -2.41
C ALA A 22 -8.59 7.87 -3.55
N SER A 23 -8.62 8.84 -4.47
CA SER A 23 -7.66 8.93 -5.58
C SER A 23 -6.27 9.38 -5.13
N ALA A 24 -6.19 10.33 -4.19
CA ALA A 24 -4.92 10.76 -3.60
C ALA A 24 -4.22 9.62 -2.85
N SER A 25 -4.96 8.88 -2.01
CA SER A 25 -4.47 7.71 -1.28
C SER A 25 -3.99 6.61 -2.24
N TYR A 26 -4.71 6.37 -3.34
CA TYR A 26 -4.30 5.42 -4.37
C TYR A 26 -2.99 5.83 -5.06
N LEU A 27 -2.86 7.10 -5.45
CA LEU A 27 -1.66 7.60 -6.11
C LEU A 27 -0.45 7.57 -5.17
N PHE A 28 -0.64 7.96 -3.91
CA PHE A 28 0.39 7.91 -2.89
C PHE A 28 0.89 6.48 -2.64
N GLN A 29 -0.04 5.54 -2.53
CA GLN A 29 0.26 4.13 -2.36
C GLN A 29 1.01 3.55 -3.57
N LEU A 30 0.66 3.95 -4.79
CA LEU A 30 1.34 3.53 -6.01
C LEU A 30 2.79 4.07 -6.07
N LEU A 31 2.99 5.34 -5.73
CA LEU A 31 4.33 5.96 -5.70
C LEU A 31 5.22 5.28 -4.66
N LEU A 32 4.71 5.02 -3.46
CA LEU A 32 5.43 4.28 -2.43
C LEU A 32 5.77 2.86 -2.90
N ASN A 33 4.85 2.20 -3.60
CA ASN A 33 5.10 0.86 -4.13
C ASN A 33 6.21 0.85 -5.19
N LEU A 34 6.30 1.91 -6.01
CA LEU A 34 7.34 2.07 -7.02
C LEU A 34 8.71 2.39 -6.40
N LEU A 35 8.72 3.20 -5.34
CA LEU A 35 9.93 3.58 -4.60
C LEU A 35 10.48 2.42 -3.75
N TRP A 36 9.61 1.57 -3.22
CA TRP A 36 9.99 0.47 -2.33
C TRP A 36 11.07 -0.47 -2.88
N PRO A 37 10.92 -1.09 -4.06
CA PRO A 37 11.94 -1.98 -4.60
C PRO A 37 13.20 -1.21 -5.00
N ILE A 38 13.10 0.07 -5.37
CA ILE A 38 14.28 0.90 -5.66
C ILE A 38 15.10 1.12 -4.38
N VAL A 39 14.46 1.47 -3.27
CA VAL A 39 15.15 1.69 -1.99
C VAL A 39 15.72 0.37 -1.44
N PHE A 40 14.95 -0.71 -1.51
CA PHE A 40 15.37 -2.00 -0.96
C PHE A 40 16.46 -2.68 -1.81
N PHE A 41 16.25 -2.80 -3.14
CA PHE A 41 17.17 -3.52 -4.02
C PHE A 41 18.28 -2.64 -4.61
N ARG A 42 18.00 -1.37 -4.94
CA ARG A 42 18.98 -0.50 -5.64
C ARG A 42 19.90 0.23 -4.68
N LEU A 43 19.37 0.74 -3.58
CA LEU A 43 20.16 1.46 -2.56
C LEU A 43 20.72 0.52 -1.49
N GLY A 44 20.27 -0.73 -1.42
CA GLY A 44 20.72 -1.69 -0.41
C GLY A 44 20.39 -1.30 1.03
N LEU A 45 19.55 -0.26 1.21
CA LEU A 45 19.14 0.28 2.50
C LEU A 45 18.06 -0.63 3.09
N ARG A 46 18.48 -1.77 3.65
CA ARG A 46 17.58 -2.78 4.24
C ARG A 46 16.67 -2.16 5.30
N PHE A 47 17.20 -1.27 6.15
CA PHE A 47 16.40 -0.55 7.16
C PHE A 47 15.42 0.44 6.53
N GLY A 48 15.86 1.18 5.51
CA GLY A 48 15.02 2.12 4.75
C GLY A 48 13.87 1.41 4.04
N GLY A 49 14.13 0.26 3.43
CA GLY A 49 13.10 -0.57 2.79
C GLY A 49 12.08 -1.14 3.78
N THR A 50 12.47 -1.48 5.01
CA THR A 50 11.54 -1.89 6.07
C THR A 50 10.61 -0.74 6.47
N VAL A 51 11.15 0.45 6.72
CA VAL A 51 10.34 1.64 7.06
C VAL A 51 9.38 1.96 5.91
N LEU A 52 9.85 1.92 4.67
CA LEU A 52 9.03 2.17 3.49
C LEU A 52 7.95 1.09 3.30
N ALA A 53 8.23 -0.17 3.62
CA ALA A 53 7.26 -1.27 3.57
C ALA A 53 6.11 -1.06 4.58
N VAL A 54 6.46 -0.65 5.81
CA VAL A 54 5.49 -0.35 6.87
C VAL A 54 4.63 0.86 6.49
N LEU A 55 5.26 1.92 5.95
CA LEU A 55 4.54 3.08 5.43
C LEU A 55 3.61 2.70 4.28
N LEU A 56 4.06 1.83 3.37
CA LEU A 56 3.24 1.32 2.29
C LEU A 56 2.03 0.54 2.84
N ALA A 57 2.24 -0.35 3.81
CA ALA A 57 1.16 -1.11 4.44
C ALA A 57 0.14 -0.18 5.14
N ALA A 58 0.60 0.86 5.83
CA ALA A 58 -0.26 1.87 6.44
C ALA A 58 -1.07 2.65 5.38
N ALA A 59 -0.44 3.07 4.28
CA ALA A 59 -1.10 3.74 3.16
C ALA A 59 -2.17 2.84 2.51
N VAL A 60 -1.89 1.54 2.32
CA VAL A 60 -2.87 0.56 1.82
C VAL A 60 -4.04 0.44 2.79
N LEU A 61 -3.79 0.37 4.09
CA LEU A 61 -4.84 0.27 5.10
C LEU A 61 -5.75 1.50 5.11
N GLN A 62 -5.17 2.69 4.99
CA GLN A 62 -5.92 3.94 4.89
C GLN A 62 -6.79 3.98 3.63
N MET A 63 -6.23 3.59 2.49
CA MET A 63 -6.96 3.46 1.23
C MET A 63 -8.11 2.44 1.34
N ILE A 64 -7.91 1.30 2.00
CA ILE A 64 -8.97 0.29 2.23
C ILE A 64 -10.11 0.87 3.06
N ARG A 65 -9.82 1.68 4.09
CA ARG A 65 -10.85 2.33 4.92
C ARG A 65 -11.69 3.32 4.11
N GLU A 66 -11.04 4.15 3.28
CA GLU A 66 -11.72 5.10 2.40
C GLU A 66 -12.56 4.37 1.34
N PHE A 67 -12.01 3.32 0.73
CA PHE A 67 -12.70 2.50 -0.27
C PHE A 67 -13.88 1.75 0.37
N GLY A 68 -13.73 1.26 1.60
CA GLY A 68 -14.77 0.53 2.33
C GLY A 68 -15.98 1.40 2.71
N SER A 69 -15.77 2.69 2.95
CA SER A 69 -16.86 3.66 3.15
C SER A 69 -17.73 3.82 1.90
N ILE A 70 -17.11 3.74 0.72
CA ILE A 70 -17.80 3.91 -0.56
C ILE A 70 -18.39 2.58 -1.05
N SER A 71 -17.54 1.55 -1.17
CA SER A 71 -17.84 0.21 -1.69
C SER A 71 -17.01 -0.90 -1.03
N GLN A 72 -17.65 -1.76 -0.22
CA GLN A 72 -17.01 -2.92 0.40
C GLN A 72 -16.35 -3.88 -0.60
N ARG A 73 -16.92 -4.01 -1.81
CA ARG A 73 -16.35 -4.89 -2.86
C ARG A 73 -15.01 -4.37 -3.36
N ALA A 74 -14.87 -3.05 -3.47
CA ALA A 74 -13.60 -2.44 -3.83
C ALA A 74 -12.57 -2.62 -2.71
N ALA A 75 -12.94 -2.45 -1.44
CA ALA A 75 -12.05 -2.71 -0.32
C ALA A 75 -11.54 -4.17 -0.27
N LEU A 76 -12.43 -5.15 -0.55
CA LEU A 76 -12.08 -6.57 -0.63
C LEU A 76 -11.04 -6.88 -1.72
N LEU A 77 -11.05 -6.16 -2.84
CA LEU A 77 -10.04 -6.32 -3.90
C LEU A 77 -8.63 -5.89 -3.47
N GLN A 78 -8.52 -5.06 -2.43
CA GLN A 78 -7.26 -4.53 -1.92
C GLN A 78 -6.67 -5.40 -0.79
N LEU A 79 -7.45 -6.29 -0.17
CA LEU A 79 -6.97 -7.24 0.85
C LEU A 79 -5.76 -8.09 0.40
N PRO A 80 -5.75 -8.73 -0.80
CA PRO A 80 -4.58 -9.49 -1.23
C PRO A 80 -3.31 -8.62 -1.34
N TYR A 81 -3.49 -7.32 -1.60
CA TYR A 81 -2.38 -6.37 -1.66
C TYR A 81 -1.87 -5.97 -0.28
N LEU A 82 -2.76 -5.85 0.71
CA LEU A 82 -2.37 -5.66 2.10
C LEU A 82 -1.54 -6.84 2.61
N LEU A 83 -1.99 -8.06 2.32
CA LEU A 83 -1.25 -9.30 2.62
C LEU A 83 0.14 -9.30 1.98
N TRP A 84 0.24 -8.87 0.72
CA TRP A 84 1.54 -8.71 0.07
C TRP A 84 2.43 -7.66 0.75
N CYS A 85 1.89 -6.50 1.13
CA CYS A 85 2.66 -5.46 1.83
C CYS A 85 3.15 -5.94 3.21
N LEU A 86 2.34 -6.72 3.92
CA LEU A 86 2.74 -7.36 5.18
C LEU A 86 3.86 -8.38 4.96
N PHE A 87 3.76 -9.19 3.89
CA PHE A 87 4.80 -10.14 3.52
C PHE A 87 6.12 -9.43 3.16
N ALA A 88 6.05 -8.35 2.37
CA ALA A 88 7.23 -7.54 2.02
C ALA A 88 7.86 -6.86 3.26
N SER A 89 7.03 -6.39 4.19
CA SER A 89 7.48 -5.83 5.47
C SER A 89 8.17 -6.89 6.32
N TYR A 90 7.61 -8.10 6.38
CA TYR A 90 8.18 -9.24 7.09
C TYR A 90 9.53 -9.65 6.50
N LEU A 91 9.63 -9.76 5.16
CA LEU A 91 10.89 -10.06 4.48
C LEU A 91 11.96 -9.02 4.80
N SER A 92 11.60 -7.73 4.72
CA SER A 92 12.52 -6.62 4.99
C SER A 92 12.97 -6.63 6.46
N ALA A 93 12.04 -6.81 7.40
CA ALA A 93 12.34 -6.97 8.82
C ALA A 93 13.26 -8.18 9.09
N GLY A 94 13.00 -9.32 8.45
CA GLY A 94 13.86 -10.50 8.54
C GLY A 94 15.28 -10.22 8.07
N THR A 95 15.45 -9.53 6.92
CA THR A 95 16.79 -9.14 6.44
C THR A 95 17.51 -8.13 7.34
N ALA A 96 16.76 -7.26 8.02
CA ALA A 96 17.32 -6.30 8.96
C ALA A 96 17.77 -6.99 10.26
N VAL A 97 16.98 -7.92 10.79
CA VAL A 97 17.33 -8.69 12.00
C VAL A 97 18.54 -9.60 11.76
N LEU A 98 18.60 -10.28 10.61
CA LEU A 98 19.72 -11.16 10.26
C LEU A 98 21.03 -10.42 9.94
N ASN A 99 20.98 -9.13 9.61
CA ASN A 99 22.18 -8.30 9.35
C ASN A 99 22.50 -7.32 10.50
N LEU A 100 21.81 -7.41 11.64
CA LEU A 100 22.03 -6.53 12.79
C LEU A 100 23.36 -6.82 13.53
N GLY A 101 24.07 -7.90 13.17
CA GLY A 101 25.34 -8.31 13.79
C GLY A 101 26.62 -7.78 13.11
N TRP A 102 26.54 -6.87 12.14
CA TRP A 102 27.71 -6.27 11.46
C TRP A 102 27.64 -4.73 11.39
N ILE A 103 27.10 -4.11 12.45
CA ILE A 103 27.31 -2.68 12.77
C ILE A 103 28.50 -2.61 13.71
#